data_AF-A0A5J5JQ84-F1
#
_entry.id   AF-A0A5J5JQ84-F1
#
_cell.length_a   1.000
_cell.length_b   1.000
_cell.length_c   1.000
_cell.angle_alpha   90.00
_cell.angle_beta   90.00
_cell.angle_gamma   90.00
#
_symmetry.space_group_name_H-M   'P 1'
#
loop_
_entity.id
_entity.type
_entity.pdbx_description
1 polymer ?
#
loop_
_entity_poly.entity_id
_entity_poly.type
_entity_poly.pdbx_seq_one_letter_code
_entity_poly.pdbx_strand_id
1 'polypeptide(L)'
;MKTPSQRPRSSFARPLVAVTALVGGLLAGVSPAQASAPEPTPGVPGPAGAPVSAELAATLAYAACVPGGETAADSAVASQVRPSMNGSRLGRSVNAYNVSCARVITATVKGRGLAKRAAVIAVTTAITESTLHNYTVASDHDSLGLFQQRPSQGWGTPAQLTDPVYATNAFVNAMLRKYPNNSWMSGDIGAICQKVQVSAFPDAYAREVHDAQLLVDALWNGSDLGVLDFYLSDDQGSTVATRPVFAYGNSPMVPITGDWDGDGKDT
;
A
#
# COMPACT_ATOMS: atom_id res chain seq x y z
N MET A 1 48.99 -33.08 -1.19
CA MET A 1 48.89 -34.53 -1.51
C MET A 1 48.32 -35.26 -0.30
N LYS A 2 47.33 -36.13 -0.54
CA LYS A 2 46.78 -37.21 0.31
C LYS A 2 45.78 -36.89 1.44
N THR A 3 44.49 -36.89 1.09
CA THR A 3 43.42 -37.70 1.74
C THR A 3 43.70 -39.20 1.49
N PRO A 4 43.23 -40.19 2.29
CA PRO A 4 41.80 -40.54 2.52
C PRO A 4 41.51 -41.04 3.98
N SER A 5 40.28 -41.30 4.45
CA SER A 5 39.51 -42.54 4.23
C SER A 5 38.21 -42.54 5.06
N GLN A 6 37.23 -43.35 4.61
CA GLN A 6 35.79 -43.30 4.87
C GLN A 6 35.27 -44.09 6.10
N ARG A 7 34.06 -43.67 6.56
CA ARG A 7 32.80 -44.36 7.00
C ARG A 7 32.76 -45.91 7.18
N PRO A 8 31.65 -46.54 7.66
CA PRO A 8 30.57 -46.15 8.61
C PRO A 8 30.25 -47.27 9.66
N ARG A 9 29.31 -47.01 10.58
CA ARG A 9 28.55 -48.02 11.36
C ARG A 9 27.13 -47.48 11.58
N SER A 10 26.04 -48.23 11.71
CA SER A 10 25.55 -49.55 11.28
C SER A 10 24.13 -49.63 11.86
N SER A 11 23.18 -50.13 11.07
CA SER A 11 21.76 -50.31 11.38
C SER A 11 21.49 -51.22 12.59
N PHE A 12 20.42 -50.97 13.33
CA PHE A 12 19.67 -52.01 14.06
C PHE A 12 18.17 -51.82 13.86
N ALA A 13 17.52 -52.93 13.57
CA ALA A 13 16.12 -53.06 13.17
C ALA A 13 15.35 -53.99 14.12
N ARG A 14 14.02 -53.92 14.00
CA ARG A 14 12.95 -54.92 14.31
C ARG A 14 12.33 -54.87 15.73
N PRO A 15 11.11 -55.44 15.96
CA PRO A 15 10.19 -56.13 15.03
C PRO A 15 8.70 -55.73 15.05
N LEU A 16 8.03 -56.34 14.07
CA LEU A 16 6.62 -56.54 13.72
C LEU A 16 5.75 -57.24 14.80
N VAL A 17 4.44 -56.96 14.84
CA VAL A 17 3.39 -57.92 15.25
C VAL A 17 2.22 -57.80 14.27
N ALA A 18 1.77 -58.95 13.76
CA ALA A 18 0.66 -59.15 12.84
C ALA A 18 -0.44 -59.99 13.52
N VAL A 19 -1.71 -59.71 13.25
CA VAL A 19 -2.87 -60.62 13.49
C VAL A 19 -3.94 -60.28 12.43
N THR A 20 -4.06 -61.05 11.34
CA THR A 20 -4.98 -62.18 11.04
C THR A 20 -6.39 -61.77 10.56
N ALA A 21 -6.75 -62.31 9.40
CA ALA A 21 -7.97 -62.12 8.62
C ALA A 21 -9.15 -63.03 9.03
N LEU A 22 -10.37 -62.68 8.59
CA LEU A 22 -11.44 -63.65 8.35
C LEU A 22 -12.38 -63.20 7.21
N VAL A 23 -12.90 -64.19 6.49
CA VAL A 23 -13.55 -64.15 5.16
C VAL A 23 -15.07 -64.39 5.30
N GLY A 24 -15.88 -63.82 4.39
CA GLY A 24 -17.06 -64.51 3.84
C GLY A 24 -18.38 -63.72 3.77
N GLY A 25 -19.00 -63.69 2.58
CA GLY A 25 -20.44 -63.43 2.43
C GLY A 25 -20.83 -62.64 1.18
N LEU A 26 -21.19 -63.34 0.10
CA LEU A 26 -21.67 -62.82 -1.19
C LEU A 26 -23.21 -62.89 -1.24
N LEU A 27 -23.91 -61.77 -1.49
CA LEU A 27 -25.29 -61.77 -2.04
C LEU A 27 -25.50 -60.54 -2.94
N ALA A 28 -25.93 -60.81 -4.17
CA ALA A 28 -26.28 -59.82 -5.19
C ALA A 28 -27.72 -59.32 -5.01
N GLY A 29 -27.92 -58.02 -5.17
CA GLY A 29 -29.23 -57.36 -5.21
C GLY A 29 -29.10 -56.03 -5.96
N VAL A 30 -30.06 -55.76 -6.84
CA VAL A 30 -29.97 -54.87 -8.01
C VAL A 30 -30.27 -53.40 -7.65
N SER A 31 -29.58 -52.47 -8.31
CA SER A 31 -29.59 -51.01 -8.12
C SER A 31 -30.97 -50.32 -8.25
N PRO A 32 -31.06 -49.07 -7.76
CA PRO A 32 -31.14 -47.97 -8.73
C PRO A 32 -30.01 -46.94 -8.55
N ALA A 33 -29.59 -46.40 -9.68
CA ALA A 33 -28.54 -45.39 -9.79
C ALA A 33 -29.01 -44.01 -9.30
N GLN A 34 -28.17 -43.33 -8.51
CA GLN A 34 -28.08 -41.87 -8.50
C GLN A 34 -26.73 -41.40 -7.92
N ALA A 35 -25.85 -41.02 -8.85
CA ALA A 35 -24.75 -40.05 -8.77
C ALA A 35 -23.87 -39.99 -7.51
N SER A 36 -22.88 -40.88 -7.43
CA SER A 36 -21.62 -40.58 -6.74
C SER A 36 -20.68 -39.85 -7.70
N ALA A 37 -20.11 -38.75 -7.23
CA ALA A 37 -19.11 -37.97 -7.96
C ALA A 37 -17.93 -38.87 -8.40
N PRO A 38 -17.34 -38.66 -9.60
CA PRO A 38 -16.17 -39.41 -10.01
C PRO A 38 -14.99 -39.08 -9.10
N GLU A 39 -14.35 -40.13 -8.56
CA GLU A 39 -13.03 -40.02 -7.96
C GLU A 39 -12.05 -39.44 -8.99
N PRO A 40 -11.16 -38.51 -8.60
CA PRO A 40 -10.21 -37.94 -9.54
C PRO A 40 -9.18 -39.01 -9.92
N THR A 41 -9.17 -39.36 -11.20
CA THR A 41 -8.08 -40.13 -11.80
C THR A 41 -6.79 -39.29 -11.84
N PRO A 42 -5.60 -39.87 -11.64
CA PRO A 42 -4.33 -39.15 -11.80
C PRO A 42 -4.14 -38.74 -13.27
N GLY A 43 -4.42 -37.48 -13.57
CA GLY A 43 -4.22 -36.87 -14.88
C GLY A 43 -2.74 -36.56 -15.16
N VAL A 44 -2.30 -36.98 -16.34
CA VAL A 44 -0.97 -36.85 -16.95
C VAL A 44 -0.39 -35.42 -16.86
N PRO A 45 0.94 -35.23 -16.68
CA PRO A 45 1.57 -33.91 -16.72
C PRO A 45 1.38 -33.25 -18.09
N GLY A 46 0.61 -32.17 -18.14
CA GLY A 46 0.53 -31.30 -19.32
C GLY A 46 1.85 -30.52 -19.51
N PRO A 47 2.25 -30.21 -20.75
CA PRO A 47 3.49 -29.46 -21.00
C PRO A 47 3.43 -28.10 -20.30
N ALA A 48 4.54 -27.74 -19.65
CA ALA A 48 4.74 -26.48 -18.96
C ALA A 48 4.26 -25.31 -19.85
N GLY A 49 3.24 -24.59 -19.37
CA GLY A 49 2.75 -23.39 -20.05
C GLY A 49 3.90 -22.41 -20.24
N ALA A 50 4.05 -21.95 -21.48
CA ALA A 50 5.02 -20.93 -21.88
C ALA A 50 4.96 -19.70 -20.94
N PRO A 51 6.07 -18.96 -20.77
CA PRO A 51 6.05 -17.74 -19.97
C PRO A 51 5.04 -16.77 -20.59
N VAL A 52 4.18 -16.24 -19.73
CA VAL A 52 3.26 -15.15 -20.06
C VAL A 52 4.09 -13.99 -20.63
N SER A 53 3.70 -13.50 -21.82
CA SER A 53 4.33 -12.34 -22.46
C SER A 53 4.31 -11.13 -21.51
N ALA A 54 5.29 -10.23 -21.64
CA ALA A 54 5.46 -9.05 -20.79
C ALA A 54 4.22 -8.13 -20.68
N GLU A 55 3.21 -8.31 -21.54
CA GLU A 55 1.90 -7.65 -21.45
C GLU A 55 1.04 -8.09 -20.26
N LEU A 56 1.21 -9.29 -19.68
CA LEU A 56 0.43 -9.73 -18.51
C LEU A 56 1.01 -9.18 -17.18
N ALA A 57 2.19 -8.57 -17.22
CA ALA A 57 2.81 -7.94 -16.04
C ALA A 57 2.33 -6.49 -15.81
N ALA A 58 1.55 -5.93 -16.72
CA ALA A 58 0.87 -4.64 -16.54
C ALA A 58 -0.61 -4.89 -16.25
N THR A 59 -1.18 -4.13 -15.30
CA THR A 59 -2.62 -4.02 -14.92
C THR A 59 -3.13 -4.84 -13.73
N LEU A 60 -2.45 -4.78 -12.57
CA LEU A 60 -3.26 -4.54 -11.37
C LEU A 60 -3.78 -3.11 -11.48
N ALA A 61 -5.09 -2.93 -11.64
CA ALA A 61 -5.70 -1.62 -11.73
C ALA A 61 -5.37 -0.83 -10.46
N TYR A 62 -4.59 0.24 -10.60
CA TYR A 62 -4.39 1.21 -9.54
C TYR A 62 -5.16 2.49 -9.88
N ALA A 63 -5.78 3.08 -8.86
CA ALA A 63 -6.57 4.30 -9.03
C ALA A 63 -5.70 5.54 -8.91
N ALA A 64 -6.19 6.66 -9.46
CA ALA A 64 -5.61 7.97 -9.16
C ALA A 64 -5.62 8.21 -7.64
N CYS A 65 -4.55 8.80 -7.12
CA CYS A 65 -4.42 9.09 -5.69
C CYS A 65 -5.13 10.39 -5.26
N VAL A 66 -5.50 11.22 -6.23
CA VAL A 66 -6.14 12.52 -6.01
C VAL A 66 -7.25 12.73 -7.05
N PRO A 67 -8.36 13.40 -6.69
CA PRO A 67 -9.31 13.90 -7.67
C PRO A 67 -8.59 14.80 -8.70
N GLY A 68 -8.89 14.61 -9.99
CA GLY A 68 -8.22 15.35 -11.08
C GLY A 68 -6.88 14.78 -11.53
N GLY A 69 -6.32 13.79 -10.83
CA GLY A 69 -5.09 13.11 -11.21
C GLY A 69 -3.83 13.95 -11.03
N GLU A 70 -2.82 13.63 -11.83
CA GLU A 70 -1.49 14.24 -11.78
C GLU A 70 -1.49 15.68 -12.32
N THR A 71 -0.64 16.53 -11.73
CA THR A 71 -0.50 17.93 -12.13
C THR A 71 0.88 18.21 -12.78
N ALA A 72 1.01 19.39 -13.40
CA ALA A 72 2.31 19.88 -13.87
C ALA A 72 3.31 20.07 -12.72
N ALA A 73 2.83 20.47 -11.54
CA ALA A 73 3.65 20.57 -10.33
C ALA A 73 4.18 19.19 -9.89
N ASP A 74 3.33 18.14 -9.95
CA ASP A 74 3.75 16.77 -9.67
C ASP A 74 4.87 16.31 -10.64
N SER A 75 4.76 16.67 -11.92
CA SER A 75 5.77 16.40 -12.95
C SER A 75 7.09 17.14 -12.72
N ALA A 76 7.00 18.40 -12.27
CA ALA A 76 8.17 19.23 -11.94
C ALA A 76 8.92 18.65 -10.72
N VAL A 77 8.20 18.32 -9.64
CA VAL A 77 8.77 17.67 -8.45
C VAL A 77 9.41 16.35 -8.81
N ALA A 78 8.75 15.49 -9.60
CA ALA A 78 9.32 14.23 -10.05
C ALA A 78 10.65 14.45 -10.78
N SER A 79 10.71 15.42 -11.68
CA SER A 79 11.94 15.75 -12.43
C SER A 79 13.05 16.34 -11.56
N GLN A 80 12.69 17.11 -10.54
CA GLN A 80 13.62 17.68 -9.57
C GLN A 80 14.29 16.60 -8.71
N VAL A 81 13.52 15.65 -8.15
CA VAL A 81 14.04 14.68 -7.17
C VAL A 81 14.70 13.46 -7.81
N ARG A 82 14.27 13.08 -9.02
CA ARG A 82 14.71 11.86 -9.73
C ARG A 82 16.23 11.67 -9.80
N PRO A 83 17.07 12.69 -10.09
CA PRO A 83 18.51 12.49 -10.19
C PRO A 83 19.17 12.06 -8.87
N SER A 84 18.57 12.44 -7.73
CA SER A 84 19.07 12.20 -6.38
C SER A 84 18.48 10.96 -5.71
N MET A 85 17.48 10.33 -6.32
CA MET A 85 16.84 9.12 -5.80
C MET A 85 17.66 7.86 -6.12
N ASN A 86 17.70 6.96 -5.14
CA ASN A 86 18.48 5.71 -5.18
C ASN A 86 17.80 4.53 -4.48
N GLY A 87 16.54 4.68 -4.07
CA GLY A 87 15.73 3.60 -3.49
C GLY A 87 15.57 2.42 -4.45
N SER A 88 15.39 1.24 -3.88
CA SER A 88 15.33 -0.01 -4.63
C SER A 88 13.97 -0.26 -5.27
N ARG A 89 12.90 0.32 -4.70
CA ARG A 89 11.53 0.19 -5.17
C ARG A 89 11.20 1.26 -6.20
N LEU A 90 11.34 2.53 -5.79
CA LEU A 90 10.95 3.69 -6.62
C LEU A 90 12.16 4.23 -7.38
N GLY A 91 13.17 4.72 -6.67
CA GLY A 91 14.41 5.21 -7.24
C GLY A 91 14.20 6.22 -8.38
N ARG A 92 14.99 6.07 -9.44
CA ARG A 92 14.92 6.94 -10.62
C ARG A 92 13.67 6.74 -11.48
N SER A 93 12.81 5.77 -11.16
CA SER A 93 11.55 5.52 -11.87
C SER A 93 10.42 6.45 -11.43
N VAL A 94 10.66 7.33 -10.44
CA VAL A 94 9.67 8.31 -9.99
C VAL A 94 9.10 9.15 -11.14
N ASN A 95 7.78 9.22 -11.17
CA ASN A 95 7.00 9.99 -12.14
C ASN A 95 5.94 10.84 -11.43
N ALA A 96 5.15 11.59 -12.20
CA ALA A 96 4.13 12.49 -11.66
C ALA A 96 3.04 11.72 -10.89
N TYR A 97 2.66 10.51 -11.32
CA TYR A 97 1.74 9.63 -10.61
C TYR A 97 2.22 9.37 -9.18
N ASN A 98 3.46 8.90 -9.01
CA ASN A 98 4.02 8.61 -7.70
C ASN A 98 4.06 9.87 -6.82
N VAL A 99 4.39 11.02 -7.41
CA VAL A 99 4.39 12.29 -6.69
C VAL A 99 2.98 12.70 -6.27
N SER A 100 1.95 12.50 -7.10
CA SER A 100 0.56 12.78 -6.72
C SER A 100 0.10 11.93 -5.53
N CYS A 101 0.55 10.67 -5.45
CA CYS A 101 0.30 9.78 -4.32
C CYS A 101 1.07 10.22 -3.07
N ALA A 102 2.34 10.61 -3.20
CA ALA A 102 3.11 11.16 -2.09
C ALA A 102 2.52 12.50 -1.60
N ARG A 103 1.96 13.30 -2.50
CA ARG A 103 1.31 14.58 -2.23
C ARG A 103 0.07 14.41 -1.35
N VAL A 104 -0.84 13.50 -1.69
CA VAL A 104 -2.02 13.26 -0.84
C VAL A 104 -1.65 12.70 0.54
N ILE A 105 -0.64 11.81 0.62
CA ILE A 105 -0.12 11.31 1.91
C ILE A 105 0.42 12.49 2.74
N THR A 106 1.28 13.30 2.13
CA THR A 106 1.93 14.45 2.79
C THR A 106 0.91 15.49 3.24
N ALA A 107 -0.05 15.85 2.38
CA ALA A 107 -1.13 16.78 2.68
C ALA A 107 -2.02 16.24 3.81
N THR A 108 -2.37 14.95 3.80
CA THR A 108 -3.18 14.33 4.86
C THR A 108 -2.46 14.40 6.21
N VAL A 109 -1.16 14.08 6.26
CA VAL A 109 -0.37 14.17 7.50
C VAL A 109 -0.25 15.62 7.99
N LYS A 110 0.02 16.56 7.08
CA LYS A 110 0.11 17.99 7.38
C LYS A 110 -1.21 18.55 7.90
N GLY A 111 -2.33 18.17 7.29
CA GLY A 111 -3.69 18.55 7.71
C GLY A 111 -4.06 18.04 9.11
N ARG A 112 -3.44 16.95 9.57
CA ARG A 112 -3.56 16.47 10.96
C ARG A 112 -2.71 17.24 11.97
N GLY A 113 -1.93 18.24 11.54
CA GLY A 113 -1.00 18.97 12.40
C GLY A 113 0.20 18.15 12.87
N LEU A 114 0.51 17.03 12.20
CA LEU A 114 1.68 16.21 12.54
C LEU A 114 2.96 16.76 11.92
N ALA A 115 4.09 16.49 12.56
CA ALA A 115 5.39 16.94 12.07
C ALA A 115 5.75 16.29 10.72
N LYS A 116 6.58 16.99 9.92
CA LYS A 116 7.11 16.53 8.62
C LYS A 116 7.64 15.10 8.64
N ARG A 117 8.29 14.72 9.74
CA ARG A 117 8.81 13.37 9.96
C ARG A 117 7.73 12.29 9.85
N ALA A 118 6.49 12.55 10.29
CA ALA A 118 5.39 11.60 10.13
C ALA A 118 5.04 11.36 8.66
N ALA A 119 5.15 12.40 7.82
CA ALA A 119 4.92 12.27 6.37
C ALA A 119 6.04 11.45 5.74
N VAL A 120 7.30 11.66 6.16
CA VAL A 120 8.43 10.83 5.71
C VAL A 120 8.18 9.36 6.06
N ILE A 121 7.79 9.05 7.30
CA ILE A 121 7.47 7.67 7.72
C ILE A 121 6.34 7.06 6.87
N ALA A 122 5.27 7.82 6.63
CA ALA A 122 4.14 7.35 5.83
C ALA A 122 4.53 7.13 4.35
N VAL A 123 5.25 8.07 3.73
CA VAL A 123 5.71 7.95 2.35
C VAL A 123 6.74 6.83 2.21
N THR A 124 7.68 6.66 3.15
CA THR A 124 8.59 5.50 3.17
C THR A 124 7.79 4.21 3.17
N THR A 125 6.77 4.10 4.02
CA THR A 125 5.92 2.91 4.06
C THR A 125 5.24 2.69 2.71
N ALA A 126 4.60 3.69 2.13
CA ALA A 126 3.90 3.53 0.84
C ALA A 126 4.84 3.18 -0.32
N ILE A 127 6.09 3.67 -0.33
CA ILE A 127 7.10 3.24 -1.30
C ILE A 127 7.45 1.76 -1.08
N THR A 128 7.69 1.36 0.16
CA THR A 128 8.05 -0.04 0.48
C THR A 128 6.90 -1.01 0.28
N GLU A 129 5.65 -0.60 0.43
CA GLU A 129 4.50 -1.50 0.28
C GLU A 129 4.06 -1.60 -1.17
N SER A 130 3.93 -0.48 -1.88
CA SER A 130 3.31 -0.46 -3.21
C SER A 130 4.10 0.30 -4.27
N THR A 131 5.31 0.78 -3.96
CA THR A 131 6.05 1.69 -4.83
C THR A 131 5.22 2.95 -5.16
N LEU A 132 4.42 3.43 -4.19
CA LEU A 132 3.45 4.53 -4.37
C LEU A 132 2.38 4.26 -5.44
N HIS A 133 1.89 3.02 -5.56
CA HIS A 133 0.70 2.71 -6.37
C HIS A 133 -0.51 2.42 -5.48
N ASN A 134 -1.65 3.02 -5.81
CA ASN A 134 -2.91 2.79 -5.11
C ASN A 134 -3.69 1.61 -5.71
N TYR A 135 -3.28 0.38 -5.41
CA TYR A 135 -3.90 -0.84 -5.95
C TYR A 135 -5.36 -1.00 -5.52
N THR A 136 -6.26 -1.11 -6.49
CA THR A 136 -7.71 -1.30 -6.26
C THR A 136 -8.15 -2.75 -6.28
N VAL A 137 -7.27 -3.61 -6.80
CA VAL A 137 -7.44 -5.06 -6.79
C VAL A 137 -6.54 -5.62 -5.71
N ALA A 138 -7.08 -6.55 -4.92
CA ALA A 138 -6.32 -7.15 -3.84
C ALA A 138 -5.11 -7.91 -4.38
N SER A 139 -3.97 -7.68 -3.75
CA SER A 139 -2.73 -8.45 -3.92
C SER A 139 -2.34 -9.07 -2.58
N ASP A 140 -1.45 -10.07 -2.62
CA ASP A 140 -0.92 -10.77 -1.44
C ASP A 140 -1.96 -10.99 -0.33
N HIS A 141 -2.82 -11.99 -0.54
CA HIS A 141 -4.10 -12.21 0.16
C HIS A 141 -5.18 -11.16 -0.19
N ASP A 142 -5.51 -10.28 0.75
CA ASP A 142 -6.56 -9.26 0.65
C ASP A 142 -5.99 -7.83 0.80
N SER A 143 -4.70 -7.64 0.49
CA SER A 143 -4.00 -6.37 0.68
C SER A 143 -4.36 -5.37 -0.41
N LEU A 144 -4.64 -4.12 -0.02
CA LEU A 144 -5.15 -3.06 -0.91
C LEU A 144 -4.46 -1.72 -0.68
N GLY A 145 -4.53 -0.87 -1.70
CA GLY A 145 -4.15 0.54 -1.66
C GLY A 145 -2.65 0.81 -1.48
N LEU A 146 -2.35 2.06 -1.14
CA LEU A 146 -0.98 2.59 -1.01
C LEU A 146 -0.14 1.90 0.07
N PHE A 147 -0.78 1.43 1.14
CA PHE A 147 -0.09 0.84 2.30
C PHE A 147 -0.20 -0.68 2.35
N GLN A 148 -0.76 -1.31 1.29
CA GLN A 148 -1.04 -2.75 1.24
C GLN A 148 -1.70 -3.26 2.52
N GLN A 149 -2.71 -2.52 2.98
CA GLN A 149 -3.45 -2.84 4.21
C GLN A 149 -4.50 -3.91 3.94
N ARG A 150 -4.80 -4.71 4.97
CA ARG A 150 -5.68 -5.88 4.85
C ARG A 150 -7.00 -5.67 5.60
N PRO A 151 -8.17 -5.77 4.92
CA PRO A 151 -9.47 -5.76 5.59
C PRO A 151 -9.60 -6.84 6.67
N SER A 152 -9.10 -8.05 6.41
CA SER A 152 -9.10 -9.16 7.36
C SER A 152 -8.32 -8.90 8.65
N GLN A 153 -7.41 -7.92 8.66
CA GLN A 153 -6.66 -7.49 9.84
C GLN A 153 -7.27 -6.26 10.54
N GLY A 154 -8.44 -5.80 10.10
CA GLY A 154 -9.17 -4.71 10.73
C GLY A 154 -8.68 -3.31 10.36
N TRP A 155 -7.95 -3.15 9.25
CA TRP A 155 -7.52 -1.83 8.78
C TRP A 155 -8.67 -0.97 8.20
N GLY A 156 -9.71 -1.61 7.66
CA GLY A 156 -10.87 -0.95 7.04
C GLY A 156 -11.55 -1.84 6.01
N THR A 157 -12.58 -1.33 5.36
CA THR A 157 -13.21 -2.01 4.20
C THR A 157 -12.36 -1.84 2.93
N PRO A 158 -12.51 -2.69 1.90
CA PRO A 158 -11.79 -2.52 0.64
C PRO A 158 -11.86 -1.09 0.06
N ALA A 159 -13.06 -0.51 0.02
CA ALA A 159 -13.26 0.85 -0.49
C ALA A 159 -12.50 1.91 0.33
N GLN A 160 -12.45 1.74 1.65
CA GLN A 160 -11.68 2.62 2.53
C GLN A 160 -10.17 2.47 2.31
N LEU A 161 -9.67 1.26 2.08
CA LEU A 161 -8.24 1.03 1.89
C LEU A 161 -7.72 1.52 0.54
N THR A 162 -8.60 1.61 -0.47
CA THR A 162 -8.31 2.23 -1.76
C THR A 162 -8.48 3.75 -1.77
N ASP A 163 -8.99 4.34 -0.69
CA ASP A 163 -9.01 5.80 -0.48
C ASP A 163 -7.68 6.23 0.17
N PRO A 164 -6.81 6.98 -0.53
CA PRO A 164 -5.52 7.42 0.00
C PRO A 164 -5.61 8.22 1.30
N VAL A 165 -6.66 9.03 1.48
CA VAL A 165 -6.84 9.85 2.69
C VAL A 165 -7.18 8.95 3.87
N TYR A 166 -8.12 8.02 3.69
CA TYR A 166 -8.46 7.05 4.73
C TYR A 166 -7.25 6.16 5.07
N ALA A 167 -6.61 5.56 4.06
CA ALA A 167 -5.50 4.62 4.27
C ALA A 167 -4.32 5.30 4.99
N THR A 168 -4.01 6.55 4.63
CA THR A 168 -3.00 7.37 5.34
C THR A 168 -3.41 7.62 6.79
N ASN A 169 -4.67 7.97 7.04
CA ASN A 169 -5.18 8.17 8.40
C ASN A 169 -5.11 6.90 9.25
N ALA A 170 -5.49 5.76 8.68
CA ALA A 170 -5.42 4.46 9.33
C ALA A 170 -3.97 4.10 9.70
N PHE A 171 -3.02 4.27 8.77
CA PHE A 171 -1.59 4.06 9.00
C PHE A 171 -1.07 4.95 10.14
N VAL A 172 -1.30 6.25 10.05
CA VAL A 172 -0.85 7.21 11.06
C VAL A 172 -1.47 6.92 12.42
N ASN A 173 -2.74 6.53 12.49
CA ASN A 173 -3.38 6.13 13.74
C ASN A 173 -2.71 4.89 14.35
N ALA A 174 -2.35 3.89 13.53
CA ALA A 174 -1.60 2.73 13.99
C ALA A 174 -0.20 3.11 14.50
N MET A 175 0.49 4.01 13.80
CA MET A 175 1.77 4.57 14.24
C MET A 175 1.67 5.23 15.61
N LEU A 176 0.72 6.14 15.80
CA LEU A 176 0.51 6.85 17.08
C LEU A 176 0.19 5.89 18.22
N ARG A 177 -0.59 4.82 17.98
CA ARG A 177 -0.86 3.79 18.99
C ARG A 177 0.39 2.97 19.36
N LYS A 178 1.21 2.62 18.37
CA LYS A 178 2.43 1.79 18.58
C LYS A 178 3.63 2.58 19.13
N TYR A 179 3.57 3.90 19.00
CA TYR A 179 4.57 4.86 19.46
C TYR A 179 3.93 5.98 20.29
N PRO A 180 3.44 5.67 21.50
CA PRO A 180 2.86 6.66 22.40
C PRO A 180 3.90 7.72 22.80
N ASN A 181 3.41 8.85 23.32
CA ASN A 181 4.24 9.97 23.81
C ASN A 181 5.22 10.53 22.76
N ASN A 182 4.83 10.49 21.48
CA ASN A 182 5.65 10.94 20.36
C ASN A 182 6.98 10.21 20.20
N SER A 183 7.10 8.96 20.69
CA SER A 183 8.34 8.16 20.56
C SER A 183 8.76 7.89 19.10
N TRP A 184 7.85 8.05 18.13
CA TRP A 184 8.14 8.01 16.68
C TRP A 184 8.95 9.21 16.16
N MET A 185 9.03 10.31 16.93
CA MET A 185 9.82 11.51 16.57
C MET A 185 11.32 11.25 16.58
N SER A 186 11.76 10.17 17.20
CA SER A 186 13.16 9.76 17.31
C SER A 186 13.35 8.32 16.81
N GLY A 187 14.60 7.92 16.58
CA GLY A 187 14.95 6.56 16.17
C GLY A 187 15.00 6.36 14.64
N ASP A 188 15.21 5.11 14.24
CA ASP A 188 15.30 4.74 12.83
C ASP A 188 13.90 4.70 12.17
N ILE A 189 13.75 5.38 11.03
CA ILE A 189 12.47 5.47 10.31
C ILE A 189 12.06 4.09 9.78
N GLY A 190 13.01 3.30 9.26
CA GLY A 190 12.73 1.97 8.75
C GLY A 190 12.18 1.04 9.83
N ALA A 191 12.79 1.06 11.02
CA ALA A 191 12.32 0.32 12.19
C ALA A 191 10.91 0.77 12.64
N ILE A 192 10.59 2.06 12.51
CA ILE A 192 9.24 2.57 12.79
C ILE A 192 8.23 1.99 11.80
N CYS A 193 8.48 2.11 10.50
CA CYS A 193 7.60 1.56 9.46
C CYS A 193 7.37 0.05 9.66
N GLN A 194 8.47 -0.69 9.88
CA GLN A 194 8.49 -2.12 10.14
C GLN A 194 7.62 -2.50 11.36
N LYS A 195 7.70 -1.75 12.47
CA LYS A 195 6.86 -2.01 13.65
C LYS A 195 5.39 -1.72 13.38
N VAL A 196 5.09 -0.69 12.58
CA VAL A 196 3.69 -0.33 12.24
C VAL A 196 3.05 -1.41 11.38
N GLN A 197 3.70 -1.81 10.29
CA GLN A 197 3.19 -2.76 9.31
C GLN A 197 3.35 -4.23 9.74
N VAL A 198 4.30 -4.54 10.63
CA VAL A 198 4.61 -5.92 11.05
C VAL A 198 5.01 -6.80 9.84
N SER A 199 5.96 -6.32 9.04
CA SER A 199 6.47 -7.03 7.86
C SER A 199 7.49 -8.13 8.21
N ALA A 200 7.77 -9.06 7.28
CA ALA A 200 8.82 -10.08 7.45
C ALA A 200 10.23 -9.58 7.05
N PHE A 201 10.36 -8.37 6.52
CA PHE A 201 11.59 -7.86 5.89
C PHE A 201 12.09 -6.56 6.55
N PRO A 202 12.88 -6.65 7.63
CA PRO A 202 13.26 -5.48 8.43
C PRO A 202 14.03 -4.41 7.65
N ASP A 203 14.87 -4.82 6.69
CA ASP A 203 15.75 -3.91 5.94
C ASP A 203 15.09 -3.30 4.70
N ALA A 204 13.83 -3.65 4.39
CA ALA A 204 13.16 -3.18 3.19
C ALA A 204 12.85 -1.68 3.24
N TYR A 205 12.48 -1.16 4.41
CA TYR A 205 12.09 0.24 4.57
C TYR A 205 13.29 1.19 4.56
N ALA A 206 14.40 0.81 5.19
CA ALA A 206 15.58 1.67 5.33
C ALA A 206 16.12 2.15 3.98
N ARG A 207 16.00 1.32 2.94
CA ARG A 207 16.44 1.62 1.56
C ARG A 207 15.63 2.74 0.90
N GLU A 208 14.39 2.94 1.34
CA GLU A 208 13.45 3.88 0.72
C GLU A 208 13.31 5.19 1.51
N VAL A 209 13.94 5.29 2.69
CA VAL A 209 13.87 6.49 3.56
C VAL A 209 14.39 7.73 2.85
N HIS A 210 15.52 7.60 2.16
CA HIS A 210 16.15 8.72 1.44
C HIS A 210 15.23 9.29 0.35
N ASP A 211 14.66 8.42 -0.48
CA ASP A 211 13.72 8.82 -1.54
C ASP A 211 12.45 9.47 -0.97
N ALA A 212 11.90 8.90 0.11
CA ALA A 212 10.76 9.49 0.81
C ALA A 212 11.06 10.87 1.38
N GLN A 213 12.26 11.08 1.93
CA GLN A 213 12.68 12.37 2.45
C GLN A 213 12.75 13.41 1.34
N LEU A 214 13.31 13.08 0.17
CA LEU A 214 13.37 13.99 -0.99
C LEU A 214 11.97 14.39 -1.47
N LEU A 215 11.03 13.44 -1.57
CA LEU A 215 9.64 13.72 -1.95
C LEU A 215 8.96 14.64 -0.94
N VAL A 216 9.02 14.28 0.33
CA VAL A 216 8.37 15.06 1.38
C VAL A 216 9.03 16.43 1.50
N ASP A 217 10.34 16.56 1.31
CA ASP A 217 11.02 17.85 1.31
C ASP A 217 10.51 18.79 0.22
N ALA A 218 10.38 18.27 -1.01
CA ALA A 218 9.85 19.02 -2.14
C ALA A 218 8.37 19.39 -1.94
N LEU A 219 7.57 18.50 -1.36
CA LEU A 219 6.13 18.68 -1.18
C LEU A 219 5.79 19.51 0.07
N TRP A 220 6.56 19.46 1.15
CA TRP A 220 6.16 20.05 2.44
C TRP A 220 5.97 21.57 2.39
N ASN A 221 6.79 22.24 1.58
CA ASN A 221 6.82 23.69 1.41
C ASN A 221 6.33 24.14 0.03
N GLY A 222 5.97 23.20 -0.86
CA GLY A 222 5.39 23.54 -2.15
C GLY A 222 4.02 24.17 -1.94
N SER A 223 3.87 25.44 -2.32
CA SER A 223 2.68 26.27 -2.15
C SER A 223 1.46 25.84 -3.00
N ASP A 224 1.40 24.59 -3.45
CA ASP A 224 0.50 24.17 -4.53
C ASP A 224 0.13 22.68 -4.38
N LEU A 225 -0.19 22.25 -3.15
CA LEU A 225 -0.42 20.83 -2.84
C LEU A 225 -1.74 20.26 -3.38
N GLY A 226 -2.50 21.00 -4.21
CA GLY A 226 -3.82 20.57 -4.69
C GLY A 226 -4.81 20.24 -3.57
N VAL A 227 -4.49 20.65 -2.33
CA VAL A 227 -5.49 21.03 -1.35
C VAL A 227 -5.90 22.42 -1.80
N LEU A 228 -7.15 22.60 -2.18
CA LEU A 228 -7.65 23.91 -2.56
C LEU A 228 -7.46 24.83 -1.35
N ASP A 229 -6.49 25.73 -1.42
CA ASP A 229 -6.47 26.90 -0.55
C ASP A 229 -7.64 27.77 -1.00
N PHE A 230 -8.67 27.86 -0.17
CA PHE A 230 -9.82 28.71 -0.43
C PHE A 230 -9.42 30.15 -0.13
N TYR A 231 -9.36 30.96 -1.18
CA TYR A 231 -9.11 32.39 -1.08
C TYR A 231 -10.44 33.12 -0.94
N LEU A 232 -10.66 33.77 0.21
CA LEU A 232 -11.73 34.76 0.37
C LEU A 232 -11.17 36.13 0.02
N SER A 233 -11.73 36.72 -1.04
CA SER A 233 -11.61 38.15 -1.32
C SER A 233 -12.95 38.80 -1.03
N ASP A 234 -12.93 39.91 -0.30
CA ASP A 234 -14.07 40.84 -0.17
C ASP A 234 -13.98 41.98 -1.20
N ASP A 235 -13.05 41.88 -2.14
CA ASP A 235 -12.85 42.84 -3.22
C ASP A 235 -12.88 42.12 -4.58
N GLN A 236 -13.88 42.45 -5.40
CA GLN A 236 -14.08 41.93 -6.76
C GLN A 236 -12.97 42.35 -7.75
N GLY A 237 -12.14 43.34 -7.40
CA GLY A 237 -10.99 43.77 -8.19
C GLY A 237 -9.66 43.15 -7.78
N SER A 238 -9.63 42.38 -6.68
CA SER A 238 -8.38 41.87 -6.12
C SER A 238 -7.92 40.57 -6.79
N THR A 239 -6.65 40.52 -7.17
CA THR A 239 -5.97 39.29 -7.61
C THR A 239 -5.26 38.55 -6.47
N VAL A 240 -5.45 39.01 -5.22
CA VAL A 240 -4.85 38.45 -4.00
C VAL A 240 -5.90 38.33 -2.89
N ALA A 241 -5.81 37.29 -2.06
CA ALA A 241 -6.74 37.17 -0.93
C ALA A 241 -6.52 38.26 0.11
N THR A 242 -7.60 38.90 0.52
CA THR A 242 -7.62 39.92 1.57
C THR A 242 -7.82 39.33 2.97
N ARG A 243 -8.16 38.02 3.08
CA ARG A 243 -8.36 37.34 4.37
C ARG A 243 -7.46 36.10 4.53
N PRO A 244 -6.93 35.85 5.74
CA PRO A 244 -6.10 34.69 6.02
C PRO A 244 -6.89 33.38 5.92
N VAL A 245 -6.23 32.33 5.44
CA VAL A 245 -6.75 30.97 5.21
C VAL A 245 -7.32 30.39 6.50
N PHE A 246 -8.55 29.86 6.44
CA PHE A 246 -9.05 28.90 7.42
C PHE A 246 -9.30 27.57 6.73
N ALA A 247 -8.77 26.48 7.30
CA ALA A 247 -9.04 25.15 6.78
C ALA A 247 -10.52 24.81 7.02
N TYR A 248 -11.28 24.57 5.95
CA TYR A 248 -12.67 24.14 6.03
C TYR A 248 -12.86 22.78 5.35
N GLY A 249 -13.27 21.78 6.14
CA GLY A 249 -13.65 20.45 5.65
C GLY A 249 -12.49 19.53 5.28
N ASN A 250 -12.81 18.24 5.11
CA ASN A 250 -11.94 17.22 4.52
C ASN A 250 -12.42 16.91 3.10
N SER A 251 -11.52 16.54 2.18
CA SER A 251 -11.92 16.01 0.87
C SER A 251 -12.86 14.80 1.04
N PRO A 252 -13.99 14.69 0.32
CA PRO A 252 -14.41 15.45 -0.87
C PRO A 252 -15.43 16.58 -0.60
N MET A 253 -15.44 17.20 0.59
CA MET A 253 -16.41 18.27 0.89
C MET A 253 -16.23 19.47 -0.06
N VAL A 254 -17.26 19.78 -0.84
CA VAL A 254 -17.32 20.96 -1.69
C VAL A 254 -17.91 22.10 -0.84
N PRO A 255 -17.19 23.22 -0.65
CA PRO A 255 -17.77 24.38 0.03
C PRO A 255 -18.91 24.94 -0.82
N ILE A 256 -20.04 25.24 -0.18
CA ILE A 256 -21.12 25.99 -0.81
C ILE A 256 -20.79 27.47 -0.65
N THR A 257 -20.40 28.11 -1.75
CA THR A 257 -20.31 29.59 -1.82
C THR A 257 -21.63 30.14 -2.37
N GLY A 258 -22.00 31.32 -1.90
CA GLY A 258 -23.22 31.99 -2.31
C GLY A 258 -23.27 33.41 -1.75
N ASP A 259 -24.10 34.24 -2.36
CA ASP A 259 -24.55 35.52 -1.85
C ASP A 259 -25.39 35.28 -0.59
N TRP A 260 -24.74 35.25 0.57
CA TRP A 260 -25.36 34.89 1.84
C TRP A 260 -26.10 36.06 2.51
N ASP A 261 -25.90 37.30 2.04
CA ASP A 261 -26.62 38.48 2.50
C ASP A 261 -27.70 38.97 1.52
N GLY A 262 -27.79 38.36 0.34
CA GLY A 262 -28.87 38.50 -0.63
C GLY A 262 -28.81 39.77 -1.48
N ASP A 263 -27.62 40.35 -1.66
CA ASP A 263 -27.46 41.67 -2.29
C ASP A 263 -27.14 41.63 -3.80
N GLY A 264 -26.83 40.45 -4.32
CA GLY A 264 -26.58 40.17 -5.73
C GLY A 264 -25.31 40.82 -6.30
N LYS A 265 -24.37 41.29 -5.46
CA LYS A 265 -23.18 42.01 -5.93
C LYS A 265 -21.92 41.16 -5.98
N ASP A 266 -21.79 40.13 -5.16
CA ASP A 266 -20.55 39.35 -5.12
C ASP A 266 -20.73 37.97 -5.80
N THR A 267 -20.07 37.80 -6.94
CA THR A 267 -19.70 36.50 -7.55
C THR A 267 -18.23 36.47 -7.90
#